data_AF-R7LPU3-F1
#
_entry.id   AF-R7LPU3-F1
#
_cell.length_a   1.000
_cell.length_b   1.000
_cell.length_c   1.000
_cell.angle_alpha   90.00
_cell.angle_beta   90.00
_cell.angle_gamma   90.00
#
_symmetry.space_group_name_H-M   'P 1'
#
loop_
_entity.id
_entity.type
_entity.pdbx_description
1 polymer ?
#
loop_
_entity_poly.entity_id
_entity_poly.type
_entity_poly.pdbx_seq_one_letter_code
_entity_poly.pdbx_strand_id
1 'polypeptide(L)'
;MENAADALKMAGAVLLFVLALSVIIFSFGQVRETADTILDYKDRETSYIDGNNYYTTTGTERQVGLETIIPSIYRAYIEEYKIVFDGLKEPIYKIKINGEWVDKYTLDLETAQNKIYSNVSFGAGRTPEEFIKGILYGEFEGGQTAFEKKYNIKLAGDSLYSRLSKASMIKEYLGVYYQNDDENIPDVNKNEKRIITYKITY
;
A
#
# COMPACT_ATOMS: atom_id res chain seq x y z
N MET A 1 -24.58 -16.13 51.01
CA MET A 1 -23.21 -15.89 50.47
C MET A 1 -23.08 -16.25 48.99
N GLU A 2 -24.02 -16.99 48.39
CA GLU A 2 -23.98 -17.41 46.97
C GLU A 2 -23.98 -16.24 45.96
N ASN A 3 -24.79 -15.22 46.20
CA ASN A 3 -24.86 -14.03 45.33
C ASN A 3 -23.61 -13.13 45.33
N ALA A 4 -22.82 -13.13 46.40
CA ALA A 4 -21.65 -12.24 46.49
C ALA A 4 -20.49 -12.77 45.63
N ALA A 5 -20.31 -14.09 45.58
CA ALA A 5 -19.27 -14.73 44.79
C ALA A 5 -19.56 -14.64 43.29
N ASP A 6 -20.83 -14.79 42.87
CA ASP A 6 -21.19 -14.66 41.46
C ASP A 6 -21.25 -13.19 41.01
N ALA A 7 -21.65 -12.27 41.88
CA ALA A 7 -21.48 -10.84 41.62
C ALA A 7 -20.01 -10.46 41.43
N LEU A 8 -19.09 -11.05 42.21
CA LEU A 8 -17.66 -10.80 42.09
C LEU A 8 -17.08 -11.31 40.76
N LYS A 9 -17.53 -12.48 40.27
CA LYS A 9 -17.12 -13.01 38.96
C LYS A 9 -17.64 -12.14 37.81
N MET A 10 -18.91 -11.72 37.88
CA MET A 10 -19.49 -10.82 36.89
C MET A 10 -18.79 -9.45 36.90
N ALA A 11 -18.48 -8.91 38.07
CA ALA A 11 -17.71 -7.68 38.21
C ALA A 11 -16.31 -7.80 37.60
N GLY A 12 -15.61 -8.92 37.82
CA GLY A 12 -14.31 -9.19 37.21
C GLY A 12 -14.36 -9.27 35.68
N ALA A 13 -15.37 -9.94 35.12
CA ALA A 13 -15.57 -10.03 33.67
C ALA A 13 -15.88 -8.66 33.04
N VAL A 14 -16.73 -7.86 33.68
CA VAL A 14 -17.04 -6.49 33.25
C VAL A 14 -15.78 -5.61 33.31
N LEU A 15 -14.95 -5.76 34.34
CA LEU A 15 -13.72 -4.98 34.49
C LEU A 15 -12.69 -5.30 33.39
N LEU A 16 -12.53 -6.58 33.04
CA LEU A 16 -11.70 -7.00 31.90
C LEU A 16 -12.24 -6.47 30.56
N PHE A 17 -13.56 -6.48 30.38
CA PHE A 17 -14.20 -5.95 29.19
C PHE A 17 -13.98 -4.43 29.04
N VAL A 18 -14.13 -3.68 30.14
CA VAL A 18 -13.90 -2.23 30.15
C VAL A 18 -12.43 -1.91 29.84
N LEU A 19 -11.48 -2.66 30.40
CA LEU A 19 -10.06 -2.50 30.09
C LEU A 19 -9.76 -2.72 28.60
N ALA A 20 -10.32 -3.78 28.00
CA ALA A 20 -10.18 -4.04 26.57
C ALA A 20 -10.79 -2.90 25.73
N LEU A 21 -11.97 -2.41 26.12
CA LEU A 21 -12.62 -1.27 25.45
C LEU A 21 -11.75 0.00 25.53
N SER A 22 -11.09 0.25 26.66
CA SER A 22 -10.18 1.39 26.82
C SER A 22 -8.99 1.31 25.86
N VAL A 23 -8.37 0.15 25.69
CA VAL A 23 -7.26 -0.06 24.74
C VAL A 23 -7.73 0.15 23.30
N ILE A 24 -8.94 -0.31 22.97
CA ILE A 24 -9.54 -0.13 21.64
C ILE A 24 -9.80 1.36 21.36
N ILE A 25 -10.43 2.08 22.29
CA ILE A 25 -10.70 3.53 22.15
C ILE A 25 -9.40 4.32 22.02
N PHE A 26 -8.37 3.98 22.81
CA PHE A 26 -7.05 4.60 22.72
C PHE A 26 -6.36 4.35 21.36
N SER A 27 -6.50 3.13 20.82
CA SER A 27 -5.96 2.78 19.50
C SER A 27 -6.68 3.53 18.38
N PHE A 28 -8.02 3.65 18.45
CA PHE A 28 -8.78 4.47 17.51
C PHE A 28 -8.48 5.97 17.63
N GLY A 29 -8.20 6.45 18.84
CA GLY A 29 -7.74 7.83 19.09
C GLY A 29 -6.43 8.13 18.37
N GLN A 30 -5.43 7.27 18.51
CA GLN A 30 -4.15 7.40 17.79
C GLN A 30 -4.32 7.31 16.26
N VAL A 31 -5.20 6.42 15.77
CA VAL A 31 -5.52 6.32 14.33
C VAL A 31 -6.16 7.60 13.82
N ARG A 32 -7.07 8.20 14.60
CA ARG A 32 -7.72 9.47 14.25
C ARG A 32 -6.73 10.63 14.30
N GLU A 33 -5.91 10.74 15.34
CA GLU A 33 -4.89 11.79 15.45
C GLU A 33 -3.87 11.69 14.32
N THR A 34 -3.51 10.46 13.92
CA THR A 34 -2.70 10.21 12.72
C THR A 34 -3.42 10.61 11.44
N ALA A 35 -4.71 10.34 11.31
CA ALA A 35 -5.52 10.74 10.15
C ALA A 35 -5.71 12.26 10.06
N ASP A 36 -5.95 12.92 11.19
CA ASP A 36 -6.08 14.37 11.33
C ASP A 36 -4.73 15.04 11.06
N THR A 37 -3.61 14.48 11.55
CA THR A 37 -2.25 14.91 11.19
C THR A 37 -2.04 14.79 9.67
N ILE A 38 -2.40 13.66 9.05
CA ILE A 38 -2.30 13.50 7.59
C ILE A 38 -3.16 14.53 6.84
N LEU A 39 -4.34 14.89 7.36
CA LEU A 39 -5.21 15.91 6.76
C LEU A 39 -4.64 17.33 6.93
N ASP A 40 -4.07 17.65 8.09
CA ASP A 40 -3.43 18.95 8.36
C ASP A 40 -2.12 19.12 7.57
N TYR A 41 -1.39 18.01 7.33
CA TYR A 41 -0.25 17.96 6.41
C TYR A 41 -0.63 18.12 4.93
N LYS A 42 -1.86 17.76 4.52
CA LYS A 42 -2.33 18.05 3.15
C LYS A 42 -2.45 19.54 2.86
N ASP A 43 -2.55 20.39 3.89
CA ASP A 43 -2.73 21.83 3.73
C ASP A 43 -1.41 22.63 3.78
N ARG A 44 -0.28 22.00 4.16
CA ARG A 44 0.92 22.77 4.58
C ARG A 44 2.24 22.62 3.81
N GLU A 45 2.38 21.74 2.81
CA GLU A 45 3.71 21.52 2.21
C GLU A 45 3.76 21.69 0.69
N THR A 46 3.83 22.96 0.26
CA THR A 46 4.58 23.33 -0.94
C THR A 46 5.99 23.74 -0.50
N SER A 47 6.98 22.88 -0.73
CA SER A 47 8.40 23.22 -0.57
C SER A 47 9.20 22.41 -1.57
N TYR A 48 9.62 23.10 -2.64
CA TYR A 48 10.64 22.65 -3.58
C TYR A 48 11.93 22.34 -2.83
N ILE A 49 12.66 21.29 -3.22
CA ILE A 49 14.13 21.24 -3.37
C ILE A 49 14.54 19.91 -4.02
N ASP A 50 15.05 20.05 -5.24
CA ASP A 50 16.28 19.49 -5.84
C ASP A 50 16.84 18.13 -5.34
N GLY A 51 17.00 17.19 -6.28
CA GLY A 51 17.82 15.99 -6.09
C GLY A 51 17.39 14.75 -6.88
N ASN A 52 17.79 14.67 -8.16
CA ASN A 52 18.08 13.48 -9.00
C ASN A 52 17.32 12.14 -8.85
N ASN A 53 16.15 12.09 -8.23
CA ASN A 53 15.17 11.01 -8.32
C ASN A 53 13.82 11.68 -8.65
N TYR A 54 13.08 11.14 -9.62
CA TYR A 54 11.81 11.69 -10.16
C TYR A 54 10.63 11.73 -9.15
N TYR A 55 10.90 11.69 -7.85
CA TYR A 55 9.93 11.69 -6.77
C TYR A 55 10.34 12.73 -5.73
N THR A 56 9.50 13.75 -5.52
CA THR A 56 9.67 14.70 -4.41
C THR A 56 9.18 14.05 -3.13
N THR A 57 10.09 13.81 -2.18
CA THR A 57 9.70 13.38 -0.82
C THR A 57 9.20 14.59 -0.04
N THR A 58 8.02 14.48 0.58
CA THR A 58 7.44 15.55 1.42
C THR A 58 8.04 15.59 2.84
N GLY A 59 9.31 15.18 3.00
CA GLY A 59 10.03 15.24 4.28
C GLY A 59 9.48 14.36 5.42
N THR A 60 8.38 13.63 5.23
CA THR A 60 7.79 12.76 6.26
C THR A 60 8.30 11.34 6.08
N GLU A 61 9.40 11.03 6.75
CA GLU A 61 9.89 9.66 6.88
C GLU A 61 9.44 9.04 8.21
N ARG A 62 8.81 7.87 8.14
CA ARG A 62 8.45 7.12 9.36
C ARG A 62 8.66 5.63 9.17
N GLN A 63 9.03 4.94 10.24
CA GLN A 63 9.04 3.49 10.27
C GLN A 63 7.59 2.98 10.36
N VAL A 64 7.23 2.02 9.51
CA VAL A 64 5.87 1.48 9.42
C VAL A 64 5.87 -0.04 9.46
N GLY A 65 4.79 -0.62 9.99
CA GLY A 65 4.53 -2.06 9.92
C GLY A 65 3.54 -2.44 8.82
N LEU A 66 3.27 -3.75 8.73
CA LEU A 66 2.35 -4.33 7.73
C LEU A 66 0.92 -3.81 7.90
N GLU A 67 0.51 -3.49 9.13
CA GLU A 67 -0.78 -2.90 9.48
C GLU A 67 -1.01 -1.53 8.85
N THR A 68 0.06 -0.82 8.47
CA THR A 68 0.00 0.44 7.73
C THR A 68 0.08 0.21 6.22
N ILE A 69 0.98 -0.70 5.79
CA ILE A 69 1.24 -0.95 4.38
C ILE A 69 0.02 -1.58 3.67
N ILE A 70 -0.60 -2.58 4.30
CA ILE A 70 -1.71 -3.34 3.70
C ILE A 70 -2.91 -2.43 3.38
N PRO A 71 -3.45 -1.62 4.31
CA PRO A 71 -4.54 -0.69 3.98
C PRO A 71 -4.15 0.32 2.89
N SER A 72 -2.89 0.77 2.86
CA SER A 72 -2.40 1.66 1.81
C SER A 72 -2.41 1.00 0.43
N ILE A 73 -2.05 -0.29 0.32
CA ILE A 73 -2.16 -1.01 -0.97
C ILE A 73 -3.61 -1.01 -1.48
N TYR A 74 -4.59 -1.32 -0.62
CA TYR A 74 -5.99 -1.28 -1.03
C TYR A 74 -6.46 0.14 -1.43
N ARG A 75 -6.05 1.16 -0.67
CA ARG A 75 -6.37 2.56 -1.01
C ARG A 75 -5.74 3.03 -2.32
N ALA A 76 -4.53 2.59 -2.65
CA ALA A 76 -3.87 2.94 -3.92
C ALA A 76 -4.71 2.57 -5.14
N TYR A 77 -5.46 1.46 -5.05
CA TYR A 77 -6.36 0.99 -6.09
C TYR A 77 -7.72 1.72 -6.13
N ILE A 78 -8.06 2.50 -5.10
CA ILE A 78 -9.30 3.29 -5.09
C ILE A 78 -8.99 4.75 -5.42
N GLU A 79 -7.90 5.26 -4.88
CA GLU A 79 -7.46 6.65 -4.97
C GLU A 79 -6.47 6.89 -6.14
N GLU A 80 -6.22 5.87 -6.95
CA GLU A 80 -5.36 5.90 -8.16
C GLU A 80 -3.95 6.48 -7.95
N TYR A 81 -3.36 6.24 -6.78
CA TYR A 81 -1.98 6.61 -6.49
C TYR A 81 -1.02 5.44 -6.65
N LYS A 82 0.29 5.75 -6.71
CA LYS A 82 1.35 4.76 -6.92
C LYS A 82 1.99 4.35 -5.60
N ILE A 83 2.24 3.06 -5.44
CA ILE A 83 3.11 2.54 -4.38
C ILE A 83 4.37 1.95 -5.01
N VAL A 84 5.53 2.27 -4.44
CA VAL A 84 6.84 1.74 -4.81
C VAL A 84 7.42 0.98 -3.63
N PHE A 85 7.96 -0.21 -3.90
CA PHE A 85 8.68 -0.99 -2.90
C PHE A 85 10.16 -1.04 -3.27
N ASP A 86 10.93 -0.17 -2.64
CA ASP A 86 12.39 -0.08 -2.80
C ASP A 86 13.08 -1.08 -1.85
N GLY A 87 14.08 -1.80 -2.34
CA GLY A 87 14.80 -2.81 -1.57
C GLY A 87 14.19 -4.21 -1.52
N LEU A 88 13.07 -4.46 -2.21
CA LEU A 88 12.57 -5.84 -2.42
C LEU A 88 13.61 -6.68 -3.19
N LYS A 89 13.88 -7.90 -2.71
CA LYS A 89 14.81 -8.83 -3.38
C LYS A 89 14.29 -9.38 -4.72
N GLU A 90 12.97 -9.48 -4.85
CA GLU A 90 12.28 -9.99 -6.03
C GLU A 90 11.10 -9.08 -6.39
N PRO A 91 10.73 -8.96 -7.68
CA PRO A 91 9.60 -8.14 -8.08
C PRO A 91 8.30 -8.66 -7.49
N ILE A 92 7.28 -7.82 -7.38
CA ILE A 92 5.95 -8.27 -6.94
C ILE A 92 5.37 -9.23 -7.99
N TYR A 93 5.50 -8.85 -9.25
CA TYR A 93 5.16 -9.66 -10.42
C TYR A 93 5.96 -9.17 -11.63
N LYS A 94 5.89 -9.93 -12.71
CA LYS A 94 6.39 -9.53 -14.03
C LYS A 94 5.21 -9.38 -14.98
N ILE A 95 5.29 -8.43 -15.89
CA ILE A 95 4.29 -8.20 -16.95
C ILE A 95 4.96 -8.21 -18.31
N LYS A 96 4.24 -8.62 -19.36
CA LYS A 96 4.76 -8.55 -20.73
C LYS A 96 4.55 -7.17 -21.34
N ILE A 97 5.63 -6.57 -21.83
CA ILE A 97 5.63 -5.33 -22.60
C ILE A 97 6.37 -5.62 -23.91
N ASN A 98 5.71 -5.41 -25.05
CA ASN A 98 6.26 -5.71 -26.38
C ASN A 98 6.85 -7.14 -26.52
N GLY A 99 6.30 -8.12 -25.78
CA GLY A 99 6.74 -9.52 -25.79
C GLY A 99 7.78 -9.88 -24.72
N GLU A 100 8.41 -8.90 -24.08
CA GLU A 100 9.43 -9.11 -23.04
C GLU A 100 8.85 -8.99 -21.62
N TRP A 101 9.38 -9.79 -20.70
CA TRP A 101 8.98 -9.74 -19.30
C TRP A 101 9.70 -8.61 -18.58
N VAL A 102 8.93 -7.69 -18.00
CA VAL A 102 9.42 -6.56 -17.23
C VAL A 102 9.05 -6.73 -15.76
N ASP A 103 10.04 -6.53 -14.89
CA ASP A 103 9.89 -6.64 -13.43
C ASP A 103 9.12 -5.45 -12.85
N LYS A 104 8.13 -5.72 -12.00
CA LYS A 104 7.29 -4.69 -11.38
C LYS A 104 7.51 -4.68 -9.86
N TYR A 105 8.07 -3.58 -9.39
CA TYR A 105 8.22 -3.22 -7.98
C TYR A 105 7.21 -2.16 -7.54
N THR A 106 6.23 -1.85 -8.41
CA THR A 106 5.21 -0.84 -8.17
C THR A 106 3.81 -1.44 -8.23
N LEU A 107 2.91 -0.85 -7.45
CA LEU A 107 1.47 -1.06 -7.54
C LEU A 107 0.83 0.27 -7.89
N ASP A 108 0.26 0.34 -9.09
CA ASP A 108 -0.45 1.51 -9.57
C ASP A 108 -1.50 1.11 -10.61
N LEU A 109 -2.53 1.94 -10.74
CA LEU A 109 -3.65 1.74 -11.66
C LEU A 109 -3.47 2.42 -13.02
N GLU A 110 -2.28 2.92 -13.31
CA GLU A 110 -2.07 3.72 -14.51
C GLU A 110 -2.09 2.84 -15.76
N THR A 111 -3.25 2.75 -16.39
CA THR A 111 -3.51 1.89 -17.56
C THR A 111 -3.58 2.69 -18.86
N ALA A 112 -2.94 3.86 -18.92
CA ALA A 112 -2.99 4.71 -20.10
C ALA A 112 -2.36 4.00 -21.31
N GLN A 113 -3.17 3.85 -22.36
CA GLN A 113 -2.73 3.38 -23.67
C GLN A 113 -1.62 4.30 -24.18
N ASN A 114 -0.55 3.72 -24.74
CA ASN A 114 0.67 4.38 -25.26
C ASN A 114 1.80 4.73 -24.26
N LYS A 115 1.84 4.16 -23.05
CA LYS A 115 3.03 4.26 -22.18
C LYS A 115 3.93 3.04 -22.22
N ILE A 116 5.23 3.27 -22.03
CA ILE A 116 6.29 2.25 -21.89
C ILE A 116 6.03 1.32 -20.68
N TYR A 117 5.25 1.79 -19.70
CA TYR A 117 4.93 1.05 -18.46
C TYR A 117 3.47 0.60 -18.47
N SER A 118 3.19 -0.58 -19.02
CA SER A 118 1.88 -1.21 -18.92
C SER A 118 1.62 -1.72 -17.50
N ASN A 119 0.37 -1.61 -17.05
CA ASN A 119 -0.12 -2.18 -15.79
C ASN A 119 -1.22 -3.20 -16.06
N VAL A 120 -1.56 -3.96 -15.02
CA VAL A 120 -2.65 -4.93 -15.07
C VAL A 120 -3.97 -4.20 -15.38
N SER A 121 -4.66 -4.63 -16.43
CA SER A 121 -5.97 -4.07 -16.78
C SER A 121 -7.10 -4.81 -16.07
N PHE A 122 -8.01 -4.03 -15.49
CA PHE A 122 -9.19 -4.52 -14.79
C PHE A 122 -10.40 -4.38 -15.71
N GLY A 123 -10.92 -5.52 -16.16
CA GLY A 123 -11.96 -5.65 -17.18
C GLY A 123 -12.12 -7.12 -17.57
N ALA A 124 -13.23 -7.49 -18.20
CA ALA A 124 -13.52 -8.86 -18.62
C ALA A 124 -13.42 -9.92 -17.48
N GLY A 125 -13.99 -9.62 -16.30
CA GLY A 125 -14.02 -10.54 -15.16
C GLY A 125 -12.77 -10.54 -14.26
N ARG A 126 -11.85 -9.60 -14.49
CA ARG A 126 -10.73 -9.31 -13.57
C ARG A 126 -11.12 -8.20 -12.61
N THR A 127 -10.95 -8.43 -11.31
CA THR A 127 -11.19 -7.40 -10.29
C THR A 127 -9.89 -7.00 -9.59
N PRO A 128 -9.79 -5.73 -9.12
CA PRO A 128 -8.68 -5.30 -8.27
C PRO A 128 -8.57 -6.12 -6.98
N GLU A 129 -9.70 -6.50 -6.37
CA GLU A 129 -9.71 -7.19 -5.08
C GLU A 129 -9.07 -8.58 -5.16
N GLU A 130 -9.44 -9.35 -6.19
CA GLU A 130 -8.85 -10.67 -6.46
C GLU A 130 -7.37 -10.53 -6.82
N PHE A 131 -7.00 -9.50 -7.59
CA PHE A 131 -5.60 -9.24 -7.94
C PHE A 131 -4.76 -8.95 -6.69
N ILE A 132 -5.22 -8.02 -5.85
CA ILE A 132 -4.54 -7.63 -4.61
C ILE A 132 -4.42 -8.83 -3.67
N LYS A 133 -5.48 -9.62 -3.49
CA LYS A 133 -5.42 -10.83 -2.66
C LYS A 133 -4.39 -11.83 -3.17
N GLY A 134 -4.34 -12.06 -4.49
CA GLY A 134 -3.38 -12.94 -5.12
C GLY A 134 -1.93 -12.49 -4.90
N ILE A 135 -1.61 -11.22 -5.17
CA ILE A 135 -0.23 -10.72 -5.01
C ILE A 135 0.17 -10.59 -3.53
N LEU A 136 -0.77 -10.21 -2.66
CA LEU A 136 -0.48 -9.86 -1.28
C LEU A 136 -0.36 -11.11 -0.43
N TYR A 137 -1.32 -12.03 -0.55
CA TYR A 137 -1.44 -13.20 0.32
C TYR A 137 -1.10 -14.52 -0.38
N GLY A 138 -1.05 -14.55 -1.72
CA GLY A 138 -0.90 -15.80 -2.47
C GLY A 138 -2.20 -16.60 -2.52
N GLU A 139 -3.35 -15.95 -2.34
CA GLU A 139 -4.67 -16.58 -2.40
C GLU A 139 -5.20 -16.52 -3.84
N PHE A 140 -5.25 -17.67 -4.51
CA PHE A 140 -5.63 -17.76 -5.91
C PHE A 140 -6.88 -18.62 -6.09
N GLU A 141 -7.96 -18.03 -6.61
CA GLU A 141 -9.10 -18.80 -7.10
C GLU A 141 -8.68 -19.62 -8.32
N GLY A 142 -8.74 -20.96 -8.24
CA GLY A 142 -8.31 -21.85 -9.31
C GLY A 142 -6.79 -22.06 -9.42
N GLY A 143 -6.01 -21.56 -8.45
CA GLY A 143 -4.56 -21.78 -8.34
C GLY A 143 -3.69 -20.76 -9.08
N GLN A 144 -2.39 -20.77 -8.77
CA GLN A 144 -1.44 -19.76 -9.24
C GLN A 144 -1.39 -19.63 -10.77
N THR A 145 -1.33 -20.74 -11.50
CA THR A 145 -1.26 -20.72 -12.97
C THR A 145 -2.50 -20.10 -13.61
N ALA A 146 -3.69 -20.35 -13.03
CA ALA A 146 -4.92 -19.75 -13.50
C ALA A 146 -4.93 -18.24 -13.25
N PHE A 147 -4.48 -17.80 -12.08
CA PHE A 147 -4.33 -16.39 -11.72
C PHE A 147 -3.33 -15.66 -12.64
N GLU A 148 -2.13 -16.21 -12.83
CA GLU A 148 -1.10 -15.66 -13.72
C GLU A 148 -1.62 -15.49 -15.16
N LYS A 149 -2.32 -16.51 -15.68
CA LYS A 149 -2.96 -16.44 -17.00
C LYS A 149 -4.10 -15.41 -17.02
N LYS A 150 -4.93 -15.37 -15.98
CA LYS A 150 -6.07 -14.45 -15.90
C LYS A 150 -5.58 -13.01 -15.97
N TYR A 151 -4.56 -12.64 -15.20
CA TYR A 151 -4.04 -11.27 -15.11
C TYR A 151 -2.89 -10.96 -16.08
N ASN A 152 -2.44 -11.93 -16.88
CA ASN A 152 -1.29 -11.81 -17.80
C ASN A 152 0.00 -11.38 -17.09
N ILE A 153 0.25 -11.94 -15.92
CA ILE A 153 1.45 -11.68 -15.14
C ILE A 153 2.18 -12.99 -14.80
N LYS A 154 3.39 -12.86 -14.29
CA LYS A 154 4.12 -13.96 -13.66
C LYS A 154 4.51 -13.54 -12.24
N LEU A 155 4.14 -14.32 -11.24
CA LEU A 155 4.52 -14.03 -9.86
C LEU A 155 5.98 -14.40 -9.62
N ALA A 156 6.63 -13.69 -8.71
CA ALA A 156 8.00 -13.97 -8.32
C ALA A 156 8.06 -14.29 -6.82
N GLY A 157 8.43 -15.53 -6.53
CA GLY A 157 8.66 -16.02 -5.18
C GLY A 157 7.41 -16.10 -4.32
N ASP A 158 7.63 -15.91 -3.01
CA ASP A 158 6.57 -15.86 -2.00
C ASP A 158 5.66 -14.63 -2.17
N SER A 159 4.48 -14.70 -1.57
CA SER A 159 3.54 -13.57 -1.51
C SER A 159 4.18 -12.31 -0.92
N LEU A 160 3.72 -11.13 -1.34
CA LEU A 160 4.28 -9.86 -0.88
C LEU A 160 4.25 -9.75 0.65
N TYR A 161 3.16 -10.21 1.29
CA TYR A 161 3.05 -10.27 2.75
C TYR A 161 4.17 -11.09 3.39
N SER A 162 4.40 -12.32 2.90
CA SER A 162 5.46 -13.21 3.41
C SER A 162 6.86 -12.61 3.27
N ARG A 163 7.09 -11.83 2.21
CA ARG A 163 8.39 -11.18 2.01
C ARG A 163 8.57 -9.94 2.87
N LEU A 164 7.52 -9.13 3.05
CA LEU A 164 7.57 -7.94 3.88
C LEU A 164 7.62 -8.29 5.38
N SER A 165 7.01 -9.41 5.80
CA SER A 165 7.11 -9.87 7.20
C SER A 165 8.50 -10.33 7.59
N LYS A 166 9.38 -10.62 6.61
CA LYS A 166 10.79 -10.95 6.80
C LYS A 166 11.70 -9.71 6.83
N ALA A 167 11.18 -8.51 6.62
CA ALA A 167 11.96 -7.29 6.68
C ALA A 167 12.30 -6.92 8.14
N SER A 168 13.53 -6.49 8.39
CA SER A 168 13.93 -5.95 9.70
C SER A 168 13.41 -4.53 9.92
N MET A 169 13.29 -3.74 8.85
CA MET A 169 12.77 -2.37 8.91
C MET A 169 12.13 -1.98 7.58
N ILE A 170 11.01 -1.26 7.65
CA ILE A 170 10.36 -0.64 6.50
C ILE A 170 10.15 0.84 6.82
N LYS A 171 10.69 1.73 5.98
CA LYS A 171 10.48 3.18 6.05
C LYS A 171 9.52 3.63 4.96
N GLU A 172 8.50 4.40 5.34
CA GLU A 172 7.56 5.04 4.42
C GLU A 172 8.02 6.45 4.09
N TYR A 173 7.97 6.78 2.80
CA TYR A 173 8.19 8.11 2.25
C TYR A 173 6.97 8.50 1.43
N LEU A 174 6.39 9.67 1.75
CA LEU A 174 5.31 10.26 0.99
C LEU A 174 5.88 11.21 -0.06
N GLY A 175 5.21 11.29 -1.22
CA GLY A 175 5.63 12.15 -2.31
C GLY A 175 4.57 12.37 -3.37
N VAL A 176 4.97 13.09 -4.42
CA VAL A 176 4.18 13.26 -5.64
C VAL A 176 5.03 12.95 -6.87
N TYR A 177 4.37 12.54 -7.96
CA TYR A 177 4.96 12.36 -9.28
C TYR A 177 4.03 12.92 -10.34
N TYR A 178 4.60 13.35 -11.46
CA TYR A 178 3.81 13.80 -12.60
C TYR A 178 3.52 12.61 -13.51
N GLN A 179 2.26 12.47 -13.91
CA GLN A 179 1.85 11.37 -14.76
C GLN A 179 2.46 11.52 -16.17
N ASN A 180 2.64 12.74 -16.68
CA ASN A 180 3.26 12.99 -17.98
C ASN A 180 4.58 13.74 -17.80
N ASP A 181 5.67 13.12 -18.25
CA ASP A 181 7.04 13.66 -18.22
C ASP A 181 7.43 14.34 -19.55
N ASP A 182 6.45 14.79 -20.35
CA ASP A 182 6.75 15.54 -21.57
C ASP A 182 7.27 16.92 -21.17
N GLU A 183 8.56 17.16 -21.44
CA GLU A 183 9.26 18.43 -21.20
C GLU A 183 8.58 19.63 -21.89
N ASN A 184 7.75 19.37 -22.92
CA ASN A 184 7.03 20.40 -23.65
C ASN A 184 5.69 20.78 -23.01
N ILE A 185 5.28 20.11 -21.92
CA ILE A 185 4.04 20.42 -21.20
C ILE A 185 4.38 21.31 -19.99
N PRO A 186 3.84 22.54 -19.91
CA PRO A 186 3.98 23.39 -18.74
C PRO A 186 3.51 22.67 -17.47
N ASP A 187 4.19 22.88 -16.33
CA ASP A 187 3.89 22.17 -15.07
C ASP A 187 2.43 22.32 -14.63
N VAL A 188 1.79 23.44 -14.94
CA VAL A 188 0.36 23.71 -14.69
C VAL A 188 -0.59 22.74 -15.40
N ASN A 189 -0.12 22.06 -16.44
CA ASN A 189 -0.87 21.11 -17.25
C ASN A 189 -0.45 19.66 -16.97
N LYS A 190 0.47 19.42 -16.04
CA LYS A 190 0.87 18.07 -15.64
C LYS A 190 -0.10 17.56 -14.58
N ASN A 191 -0.61 16.35 -14.78
CA ASN A 191 -1.41 15.68 -13.77
C ASN A 191 -0.50 15.18 -12.65
N GLU A 192 -0.51 15.89 -11.52
CA GLU A 192 0.17 15.47 -10.30
C GLU A 192 -0.58 14.32 -9.64
N LYS A 193 0.16 13.28 -9.24
CA LYS A 193 -0.36 12.13 -8.51
C LYS A 193 0.48 11.82 -7.30
N ARG A 194 -0.18 11.28 -6.28
CA ARG A 194 0.49 10.86 -5.04
C ARG A 194 1.33 9.61 -5.28
N ILE A 195 2.41 9.51 -4.54
CA ILE A 195 3.25 8.31 -4.48
C ILE A 195 3.62 8.00 -3.02
N ILE A 196 3.60 6.71 -2.68
CA ILE A 196 4.15 6.21 -1.42
C ILE A 196 5.30 5.28 -1.76
N THR A 197 6.47 5.52 -1.16
CA THR A 197 7.63 4.64 -1.31
C THR A 197 7.92 3.95 0.00
N TYR A 198 7.91 2.62 0.01
CA TYR A 198 8.36 1.80 1.12
C TYR A 198 9.78 1.33 0.86
N LYS A 199 10.73 1.82 1.65
CA LYS A 199 12.12 1.38 1.63
C LYS A 199 12.34 0.25 2.62
N ILE A 200 12.70 -0.91 2.12
CA ILE A 200 12.76 -2.18 2.85
C ILE A 200 14.22 -2.52 3.14
N THR A 201 14.48 -2.89 4.38
CA THR A 201 15.76 -3.44 4.84
C THR A 201 15.51 -4.84 5.40
N TYR A 202 16.38 -5.79 5.05
CA TYR A 202 16.35 -7.17 5.52
C TYR A 202 17.42 -7.38 6.57
#